data_AF-A0A2X0KEA2-F1
#
_entry.id   AF-A0A2X0KEA2-F1
#
_cell.length_a   1.000
_cell.length_b   1.000
_cell.length_c   1.000
_cell.angle_alpha   90.00
_cell.angle_beta   90.00
_cell.angle_gamma   90.00
#
_symmetry.space_group_name_H-M   'P 1'
#
loop_
_entity.id
_entity.type
_entity.pdbx_description
1 polymer ?
#
loop_
_entity_poly.entity_id
_entity_poly.type
_entity_poly.pdbx_seq_one_letter_code
_entity_poly.pdbx_strand_id
1 'polypeptide(L)'
;MTDHDADVLPDAPADPTSGSAASSASALGRTRRRRRRLLPWKHKRDLTPSQRRRRRLVTRSALAVGLVCAGWLGWSIGQALTYPGRDGVEARLAEWGRDHHLGLMINQLEDWQYALNPPRVGGSLSAAELARMRATQSAVPGGPVPLRAPMPTSISPRLPGEGVWRTLVSYHGLPLVQGTYVRPDAEHSSYEAAVAWISAAHATFFLHPGFREPGGSFAVPPTIPVGQRTGLIATWNGGFRITDGTSKGGFYLDGRTDSTLRDGAASEVFYRDGSIRIGTWGRDVRMTPDVVGVRQCLTLMVDGGRLAGDIDVPYQYGWAYQGKKYVERSGVGVTANGDIIMVVGQALSARTLAELMQHAGAVRAMPLDMNGAWPSFMSYDASANPADPKPTNMLDFGEAADRYYTQATRDFVAVYAK
;
A
#
# COMPACT_ATOMS: atom_id res chain seq x y z
N MET A 1 4.02 19.47 55.50
CA MET A 1 3.74 20.39 56.63
C MET A 1 2.29 20.80 56.46
N THR A 2 1.29 20.36 57.20
CA THR A 2 1.03 19.48 58.36
C THR A 2 -0.51 19.38 58.35
N ASP A 3 -1.15 18.23 58.13
CA ASP A 3 -1.46 17.11 59.03
C ASP A 3 -2.54 17.39 60.10
N HIS A 4 -3.38 16.35 60.35
CA HIS A 4 -4.18 16.03 61.57
C HIS A 4 -5.55 16.72 61.76
N ASP A 5 -6.65 16.10 62.25
CA ASP A 5 -6.98 14.85 63.00
C ASP A 5 -8.48 14.49 62.74
N ALA A 6 -8.97 13.23 62.70
CA ALA A 6 -9.37 12.31 63.81
C ALA A 6 -10.32 12.98 64.85
N ASP A 7 -11.39 12.41 65.41
CA ASP A 7 -11.80 11.02 65.66
C ASP A 7 -13.26 10.99 66.24
N VAL A 8 -13.74 9.80 66.66
CA VAL A 8 -14.72 9.52 67.76
C VAL A 8 -16.08 8.86 67.39
N LEU A 9 -16.13 7.52 67.58
CA LEU A 9 -17.23 6.66 68.11
C LEU A 9 -17.29 6.79 69.65
N PRO A 10 -18.31 6.32 70.46
CA PRO A 10 -18.96 5.00 70.38
C PRO A 10 -20.40 4.87 71.00
N ASP A 11 -21.00 3.66 70.99
CA ASP A 11 -21.46 2.95 72.21
C ASP A 11 -22.21 1.62 71.93
N ALA A 12 -21.92 0.62 72.79
CA ALA A 12 -22.62 -0.67 72.98
C ALA A 12 -23.14 -0.73 74.43
N PRO A 13 -24.10 -1.61 74.82
CA PRO A 13 -23.77 -2.93 75.43
C PRO A 13 -24.83 -4.05 75.13
N ALA A 14 -24.51 -5.35 75.00
CA ALA A 14 -24.24 -6.44 75.98
C ALA A 14 -25.37 -6.74 76.99
N ASP A 15 -25.90 -8.00 77.04
CA ASP A 15 -25.72 -8.99 78.15
C ASP A 15 -26.51 -10.35 77.92
N PRO A 16 -26.45 -11.40 78.79
CA PRO A 16 -26.01 -12.76 78.38
C PRO A 16 -26.95 -13.91 78.83
N THR A 17 -26.57 -15.19 78.62
CA THR A 17 -26.57 -16.28 79.64
C THR A 17 -26.23 -17.66 79.05
N SER A 18 -25.74 -18.51 79.95
CA SER A 18 -24.94 -19.71 79.83
C SER A 18 -25.74 -21.03 79.77
N GLY A 19 -25.07 -22.13 79.36
CA GLY A 19 -25.63 -23.49 79.45
C GLY A 19 -24.66 -24.57 78.98
N SER A 20 -24.19 -25.40 79.91
CA SER A 20 -23.09 -26.36 79.84
C SER A 20 -23.44 -27.74 79.26
N ALA A 21 -22.38 -28.49 78.91
CA ALA A 21 -22.18 -29.95 79.06
C ALA A 21 -22.34 -30.89 77.85
N ALA A 22 -21.16 -31.27 77.34
CA ALA A 22 -20.68 -32.55 76.83
C ALA A 22 -21.63 -33.76 76.70
N SER A 23 -21.55 -34.42 75.53
CA SER A 23 -21.31 -35.87 75.46
C SER A 23 -20.71 -36.29 74.11
N SER A 24 -19.63 -37.05 74.20
CA SER A 24 -18.86 -37.71 73.16
C SER A 24 -19.63 -38.76 72.35
N ALA A 25 -19.40 -38.79 71.03
CA ALA A 25 -19.41 -40.04 70.24
C ALA A 25 -18.61 -39.86 68.94
N SER A 26 -17.60 -40.70 68.75
CA SER A 26 -16.77 -40.82 67.56
C SER A 26 -17.54 -41.39 66.37
N ALA A 27 -17.36 -40.84 65.17
CA ALA A 27 -17.61 -41.56 63.93
C ALA A 27 -16.82 -40.95 62.74
N LEU A 28 -15.65 -41.56 62.50
CA LEU A 28 -15.14 -41.97 61.19
C LEU A 28 -15.55 -41.14 59.94
N GLY A 29 -14.59 -40.32 59.48
CA GLY A 29 -14.10 -40.35 58.11
C GLY A 29 -15.09 -40.15 56.95
N ARG A 30 -15.15 -38.93 56.40
CA ARG A 30 -15.39 -38.72 54.97
C ARG A 30 -14.39 -37.73 54.40
N THR A 31 -13.34 -38.27 53.80
CA THR A 31 -12.39 -37.56 52.95
C THR A 31 -13.14 -36.86 51.81
N ARG A 32 -13.01 -35.53 51.75
CA ARG A 32 -13.43 -34.69 50.62
C ARG A 32 -12.65 -35.14 49.38
N ARG A 33 -13.29 -35.94 48.53
CA ARG A 33 -12.74 -36.40 47.25
C ARG A 33 -12.62 -35.17 46.33
N ARG A 34 -11.39 -34.70 46.11
CA ARG A 34 -11.03 -33.71 45.08
C ARG A 34 -11.67 -34.12 43.74
N ARG A 35 -12.59 -33.31 43.21
CA ARG A 35 -13.01 -33.38 41.81
C ARG A 35 -11.83 -32.98 40.94
N ARG A 36 -10.99 -33.96 40.57
CA ARG A 36 -10.06 -33.84 39.44
C ARG A 36 -10.91 -33.73 38.17
N ARG A 37 -11.11 -32.52 37.66
CA ARG A 37 -11.44 -32.32 36.24
C ARG A 37 -10.20 -32.74 35.46
N LEU A 38 -10.18 -33.98 34.97
CA LEU A 38 -9.17 -34.48 34.04
C LEU A 38 -9.86 -34.81 32.71
N LEU A 39 -9.19 -34.35 31.65
CA LEU A 39 -9.53 -34.26 30.23
C LEU A 39 -10.42 -35.40 29.64
N PRO A 40 -11.24 -35.12 28.61
CA PRO A 40 -12.33 -36.00 28.15
C PRO A 40 -11.88 -37.18 27.25
N TRP A 41 -10.70 -37.76 27.49
CA TRP A 41 -10.21 -38.90 26.71
C TRP A 41 -9.96 -40.11 27.61
N LYS A 42 -10.91 -41.06 27.59
CA LYS A 42 -10.72 -42.39 28.22
C LYS A 42 -9.45 -43.06 27.67
N HIS A 43 -8.68 -43.67 28.55
CA HIS A 43 -7.46 -44.38 28.18
C HIS A 43 -7.81 -45.54 27.23
N LYS A 44 -6.93 -45.88 26.28
CA LYS A 44 -7.22 -46.92 25.25
C LYS A 44 -7.67 -48.24 25.87
N ARG A 45 -7.18 -48.57 27.07
CA ARG A 45 -7.51 -49.78 27.84
C ARG A 45 -8.98 -49.82 28.31
N ASP A 46 -9.60 -48.67 28.54
CA ASP A 46 -10.95 -48.55 29.12
C ASP A 46 -12.06 -48.42 28.06
N LEU A 47 -11.70 -48.58 26.78
CA LEU A 47 -12.62 -48.48 25.65
C LEU A 47 -13.11 -49.87 25.23
N THR A 48 -14.43 -50.02 25.11
CA THR A 48 -15.06 -51.20 24.49
C THR A 48 -14.64 -51.38 23.03
N PRO A 49 -14.72 -52.59 22.45
CA PRO A 49 -14.34 -52.83 21.05
C PRO A 49 -15.04 -51.90 20.04
N SER A 50 -16.33 -51.62 20.23
CA SER A 50 -17.11 -50.69 19.38
C SER A 50 -16.62 -49.25 19.50
N GLN A 51 -16.31 -48.79 20.72
CA GLN A 51 -15.73 -47.47 20.97
C GLN A 51 -14.33 -47.33 20.38
N ARG A 52 -13.50 -48.38 20.40
CA ARG A 52 -12.18 -48.39 19.74
C ARG A 52 -12.31 -48.30 18.22
N ARG A 53 -13.27 -49.03 17.61
CA ARG A 53 -13.55 -48.95 16.17
C ARG A 53 -14.03 -47.54 15.77
N ARG A 54 -14.98 -46.97 16.51
CA ARG A 54 -15.47 -45.59 16.28
C ARG A 54 -14.34 -44.56 16.43
N ARG A 55 -13.51 -44.67 17.47
CA ARG A 55 -12.33 -43.79 17.66
C ARG A 55 -11.36 -43.90 16.49
N ARG A 56 -11.06 -45.10 16.01
CA ARG A 56 -10.19 -45.30 14.83
C ARG A 56 -10.78 -44.67 13.57
N LEU A 57 -12.09 -44.85 13.33
CA LEU A 57 -12.77 -44.25 12.19
C LEU A 57 -12.75 -42.72 12.29
N VAL A 58 -13.13 -42.14 13.43
CA VAL A 58 -13.11 -40.69 13.65
C VAL A 58 -11.70 -40.12 13.49
N THR A 59 -10.67 -40.75 14.06
CA THR A 59 -9.28 -40.28 13.89
C THR A 59 -8.83 -40.37 12.43
N ARG A 60 -9.15 -41.46 11.72
CA ARG A 60 -8.81 -41.59 10.29
C ARG A 60 -9.55 -40.59 9.43
N SER A 61 -10.84 -40.37 9.68
CA SER A 61 -11.63 -39.36 8.98
C SER A 61 -11.11 -37.96 9.27
N ALA A 62 -10.77 -37.62 10.52
CA ALA A 62 -10.19 -36.33 10.86
C ALA A 62 -8.83 -36.11 10.19
N LEU A 63 -7.97 -37.14 10.15
CA LEU A 63 -6.71 -37.08 9.42
C LEU A 63 -6.90 -36.94 7.91
N ALA A 64 -7.84 -37.69 7.32
CA ALA A 64 -8.16 -37.60 5.91
C ALA A 64 -8.69 -36.21 5.54
N VAL A 65 -9.61 -35.65 6.33
CA VAL A 65 -10.09 -34.27 6.16
C VAL A 65 -8.93 -33.29 6.30
N GLY A 66 -8.07 -33.45 7.31
CA GLY A 66 -6.89 -32.62 7.49
C GLY A 66 -5.94 -32.64 6.29
N LEU A 67 -5.69 -33.81 5.70
CA LEU A 67 -4.88 -33.96 4.50
C LEU A 67 -5.52 -33.33 3.27
N VAL A 68 -6.84 -33.49 3.09
CA VAL A 68 -7.58 -32.84 2.00
C VAL A 68 -7.52 -31.32 2.14
N CYS A 69 -7.74 -30.79 3.34
CA CYS A 69 -7.65 -29.35 3.59
C CYS A 69 -6.23 -28.82 3.36
N ALA A 70 -5.20 -29.53 3.83
CA ALA A 70 -3.80 -29.15 3.61
C ALA A 70 -3.42 -29.21 2.12
N GLY A 71 -3.87 -30.25 1.41
CA GLY A 71 -3.65 -30.39 -0.03
C GLY A 71 -4.35 -29.29 -0.83
N TRP A 72 -5.60 -28.95 -0.48
CA TRP A 72 -6.34 -27.86 -1.11
C TRP A 72 -5.70 -26.49 -0.83
N LEU A 73 -5.27 -26.25 0.41
CA LEU A 73 -4.53 -25.03 0.78
C LEU A 73 -3.21 -24.92 0.00
N GLY A 74 -2.44 -26.00 -0.05
CA GLY A 74 -1.19 -26.07 -0.82
C GLY A 74 -1.41 -25.83 -2.31
N TRP A 75 -2.48 -26.39 -2.88
CA TRP A 75 -2.88 -26.14 -4.26
C TRP A 75 -3.25 -24.67 -4.49
N SER A 76 -4.04 -24.06 -3.59
CA SER A 76 -4.46 -22.66 -3.67
C SER A 76 -3.27 -21.68 -3.60
N ILE A 77 -2.34 -21.90 -2.66
CA ILE A 77 -1.10 -21.11 -2.56
C ILE A 77 -0.21 -21.35 -3.80
N GLY A 78 -0.11 -22.60 -4.26
CA GLY A 78 0.63 -22.95 -5.47
C GLY A 78 0.15 -22.16 -6.69
N GLN A 79 -1.16 -22.06 -6.90
CA GLN A 79 -1.76 -21.21 -7.95
C GLN A 79 -1.41 -19.73 -7.78
N ALA A 80 -1.45 -19.18 -6.56
CA ALA A 80 -1.03 -17.81 -6.31
C ALA A 80 0.46 -17.56 -6.64
N LEU A 81 1.33 -18.52 -6.36
CA LEU A 81 2.75 -18.39 -6.63
C LEU A 81 3.12 -18.60 -8.10
N THR A 82 2.21 -19.13 -8.92
CA THR A 82 2.50 -19.53 -10.31
C THR A 82 1.69 -18.78 -11.36
N TYR A 83 0.84 -17.82 -10.96
CA TYR A 83 0.08 -17.04 -11.95
C TYR A 83 1.01 -16.22 -12.87
N PRO A 84 0.62 -15.90 -14.11
CA PRO A 84 1.45 -15.18 -15.07
C PRO A 84 1.81 -13.76 -14.60
N GLY A 85 3.03 -13.30 -14.87
CA GLY A 85 3.50 -11.96 -14.50
C GLY A 85 4.82 -11.99 -13.73
N ARG A 86 5.31 -10.81 -13.34
CA ARG A 86 6.62 -10.66 -12.69
C ARG A 86 6.60 -10.37 -11.20
N ASP A 87 5.42 -10.29 -10.61
CA ASP A 87 5.26 -10.04 -9.18
C ASP A 87 6.15 -10.96 -8.32
N GLY A 88 6.79 -10.38 -7.31
CA GLY A 88 7.54 -11.10 -6.30
C GLY A 88 6.66 -12.00 -5.43
N VAL A 89 7.31 -12.95 -4.73
CA VAL A 89 6.62 -13.91 -3.85
C VAL A 89 5.79 -13.21 -2.77
N GLU A 90 6.32 -12.16 -2.16
CA GLU A 90 5.62 -11.40 -1.11
C GLU A 90 4.34 -10.74 -1.65
N ALA A 91 4.42 -10.08 -2.82
CA ALA A 91 3.27 -9.48 -3.49
C ALA A 91 2.19 -10.52 -3.79
N ARG A 92 2.58 -11.68 -4.36
CA ARG A 92 1.67 -12.79 -4.68
C ARG A 92 0.94 -13.35 -3.46
N LEU A 93 1.66 -13.53 -2.35
CA LEU A 93 1.09 -14.05 -1.10
C LEU A 93 0.18 -13.01 -0.44
N ALA A 94 0.54 -11.73 -0.49
CA ALA A 94 -0.30 -10.64 0.00
C ALA A 94 -1.62 -10.55 -0.77
N GLU A 95 -1.58 -10.67 -2.12
CA GLU A 95 -2.77 -10.77 -2.95
C GLU A 95 -3.63 -11.98 -2.58
N TRP A 96 -3.01 -13.16 -2.48
CA TRP A 96 -3.72 -14.38 -2.11
C TRP A 96 -4.45 -14.25 -0.78
N GLY A 97 -3.80 -13.71 0.26
CA GLY A 97 -4.47 -13.56 1.55
C GLY A 97 -5.60 -12.55 1.52
N ARG A 98 -5.46 -11.44 0.77
CA ARG A 98 -6.56 -10.45 0.59
C ARG A 98 -7.76 -11.07 -0.13
N ASP A 99 -7.53 -11.89 -1.15
CA ASP A 99 -8.59 -12.62 -1.87
C ASP A 99 -9.36 -13.61 -0.98
N HIS A 100 -8.71 -14.13 0.08
CA HIS A 100 -9.33 -15.07 1.02
C HIS A 100 -9.94 -14.36 2.25
N HIS A 101 -10.24 -13.06 2.13
CA HIS A 101 -10.77 -12.22 3.20
C HIS A 101 -9.88 -12.15 4.45
N LEU A 102 -8.60 -12.49 4.32
CA LEU A 102 -7.61 -12.36 5.39
C LEU A 102 -7.04 -10.94 5.48
N GLY A 103 -7.64 -9.95 4.81
CA GLY A 103 -7.15 -8.56 4.78
C GLY A 103 -6.93 -7.97 6.17
N LEU A 104 -7.83 -8.22 7.13
CA LEU A 104 -7.63 -7.81 8.52
C LEU A 104 -6.44 -8.53 9.17
N MET A 105 -6.28 -9.83 8.95
CA MET A 105 -5.12 -10.57 9.48
C MET A 105 -3.81 -10.11 8.84
N ILE A 106 -3.82 -9.82 7.54
CA ILE A 106 -2.66 -9.25 6.83
C ILE A 106 -2.32 -7.89 7.42
N ASN A 107 -3.29 -6.99 7.59
CA ASN A 107 -3.02 -5.68 8.20
C ASN A 107 -2.45 -5.82 9.62
N GLN A 108 -2.96 -6.76 10.42
CA GLN A 108 -2.41 -7.04 11.76
C GLN A 108 -0.99 -7.62 11.71
N LEU A 109 -0.68 -8.48 10.73
CA LEU A 109 0.67 -8.99 10.50
C LEU A 109 1.62 -7.90 9.99
N GLU A 110 1.16 -7.04 9.08
CA GLU A 110 1.89 -5.87 8.60
C GLU A 110 2.16 -4.89 9.76
N ASP A 111 1.23 -4.73 10.69
CA ASP A 111 1.42 -3.89 11.89
C ASP A 111 2.40 -4.52 12.88
N TRP A 112 2.34 -5.84 13.07
CA TRP A 112 3.33 -6.55 13.88
C TRP A 112 4.73 -6.48 13.27
N GLN A 113 4.84 -6.69 11.95
CA GLN A 113 6.09 -6.53 11.20
C GLN A 113 6.61 -5.10 11.31
N TYR A 114 5.75 -4.09 11.17
CA TYR A 114 6.11 -2.69 11.33
C TYR A 114 6.60 -2.38 12.75
N ALA A 115 5.94 -2.93 13.78
CA ALA A 115 6.36 -2.76 15.17
C ALA A 115 7.73 -3.40 15.45
N LEU A 116 8.06 -4.50 14.75
CA LEU A 116 9.37 -5.16 14.86
C LEU A 116 10.46 -4.44 14.06
N ASN A 117 10.13 -3.94 12.87
CA ASN A 117 11.06 -3.32 11.94
C ASN A 117 10.50 -1.98 11.42
N PRO A 118 10.38 -0.96 12.28
CA PRO A 118 9.96 0.36 11.82
C PRO A 118 11.04 0.97 10.92
N PRO A 119 10.68 1.88 10.01
CA PRO A 119 11.65 2.65 9.24
C PRO A 119 12.68 3.33 10.14
N ARG A 120 13.89 3.45 9.64
CA ARG A 120 15.01 4.02 10.39
C ARG A 120 14.79 5.53 10.59
N VAL A 121 14.85 5.96 11.84
CA VAL A 121 14.86 7.38 12.18
C VAL A 121 16.30 7.90 12.16
N GLY A 122 16.51 9.01 11.46
CA GLY A 122 17.80 9.66 11.27
C GLY A 122 18.72 8.91 10.30
N GLY A 123 20.02 9.18 10.41
CA GLY A 123 21.06 8.61 9.57
C GLY A 123 21.27 9.35 8.24
N SER A 124 22.11 8.76 7.38
CA SER A 124 22.44 9.29 6.07
C SER A 124 22.07 8.31 4.96
N LEU A 125 21.76 8.86 3.79
CA LEU A 125 21.70 8.09 2.55
C LEU A 125 22.96 7.23 2.37
N SER A 126 22.79 6.07 1.76
CA SER A 126 23.89 5.22 1.32
C SER A 126 24.76 5.92 0.27
N ALA A 127 25.97 5.40 0.06
CA ALA A 127 26.87 5.94 -0.96
C ALA A 127 26.26 5.92 -2.37
N ALA A 128 25.46 4.89 -2.69
CA ALA A 128 24.81 4.76 -3.99
C ALA A 128 23.69 5.79 -4.19
N GLU A 129 22.87 6.03 -3.16
CA GLU A 129 21.83 7.08 -3.16
C GLU A 129 22.45 8.47 -3.27
N LEU A 130 23.50 8.75 -2.49
CA LEU A 130 24.24 10.02 -2.59
C LEU A 130 24.85 10.24 -3.98
N ALA A 131 25.41 9.19 -4.59
CA ALA A 131 25.97 9.27 -5.93
C ALA A 131 24.88 9.54 -6.99
N ARG A 132 23.74 8.86 -6.88
CA ARG A 132 22.57 9.06 -7.75
C ARG A 132 22.00 10.47 -7.61
N MET A 133 21.87 10.97 -6.40
CA MET A 133 21.44 12.34 -6.13
C MET A 133 22.42 13.36 -6.69
N ARG A 134 23.74 13.20 -6.47
CA ARG A 134 24.79 14.06 -7.05
C ARG A 134 24.76 14.10 -8.57
N ALA A 135 24.50 12.97 -9.22
CA ALA A 135 24.45 12.88 -10.68
C ALA A 135 23.37 13.77 -11.31
N THR A 136 22.40 14.26 -10.55
CA THR A 136 21.42 15.25 -11.04
C THR A 136 22.02 16.65 -11.24
N GLN A 137 23.12 16.99 -10.55
CA GLN A 137 23.76 18.32 -10.67
C GLN A 137 24.40 18.54 -12.05
N SER A 138 24.81 17.46 -12.71
CA SER A 138 25.43 17.52 -14.04
C SER A 138 24.42 17.69 -15.17
N ALA A 139 23.13 17.89 -14.88
CA ALA A 139 22.12 18.14 -15.89
C ALA A 139 22.31 19.53 -16.50
N VAL A 140 22.77 19.57 -17.76
CA VAL A 140 23.02 20.82 -18.49
C VAL A 140 21.69 21.40 -19.00
N PRO A 141 21.37 22.67 -18.70
CA PRO A 141 20.28 23.37 -19.36
C PRO A 141 20.66 23.62 -20.83
N GLY A 142 19.93 23.05 -21.78
CA GLY A 142 20.26 23.26 -23.20
C GLY A 142 19.23 22.82 -24.24
N GLY A 143 18.03 22.41 -23.82
CA GLY A 143 16.94 22.00 -24.72
C GLY A 143 15.83 23.04 -24.85
N PRO A 144 14.88 22.85 -25.79
CA PRO A 144 13.75 23.77 -25.98
C PRO A 144 12.78 23.80 -24.79
N VAL A 145 12.66 22.70 -24.02
CA VAL A 145 11.99 22.69 -22.72
C VAL A 145 13.06 22.86 -21.64
N PRO A 146 13.01 23.93 -20.82
CA PRO A 146 13.98 24.12 -19.76
C PRO A 146 13.82 23.03 -18.70
N LEU A 147 14.94 22.69 -18.05
CA LEU A 147 14.88 21.93 -16.82
C LEU A 147 14.07 22.72 -15.79
N ARG A 148 13.28 22.02 -15.00
CA ARG A 148 12.51 22.67 -13.93
C ARG A 148 13.44 23.30 -12.92
N ALA A 149 12.99 24.40 -12.32
CA ALA A 149 13.68 25.00 -11.18
C ALA A 149 13.86 23.95 -10.07
N PRO A 150 14.98 23.97 -9.33
CA PRO A 150 15.20 23.03 -8.24
C PRO A 150 14.01 23.01 -7.28
N MET A 151 13.56 21.80 -6.95
CA MET A 151 12.46 21.59 -6.04
C MET A 151 12.85 22.04 -4.61
N PRO A 152 11.94 22.68 -3.85
CA PRO A 152 12.11 22.89 -2.42
C PRO A 152 12.40 21.56 -1.69
N THR A 153 13.25 21.61 -0.67
CA THR A 153 13.63 20.44 0.13
C THR A 153 13.03 20.50 1.53
N SER A 154 12.63 19.35 2.07
CA SER A 154 12.08 19.24 3.44
C SER A 154 13.16 19.38 4.53
N ILE A 155 14.44 19.27 4.16
CA ILE A 155 15.57 19.30 5.08
C ILE A 155 16.58 20.35 4.62
N SER A 156 17.16 21.07 5.58
CA SER A 156 18.25 22.04 5.38
C SER A 156 19.48 21.67 6.23
N PRO A 157 20.71 21.81 5.69
CA PRO A 157 21.02 22.20 4.31
C PRO A 157 20.70 21.08 3.31
N ARG A 158 20.52 21.45 2.03
CA ARG A 158 20.33 20.49 0.93
C ARG A 158 21.60 19.70 0.67
N LEU A 159 21.45 18.44 0.29
CA LEU A 159 22.55 17.62 -0.22
C LEU A 159 22.90 18.02 -1.67
N PRO A 160 24.13 17.75 -2.12
CA PRO A 160 24.50 17.97 -3.52
C PRO A 160 23.57 17.22 -4.49
N GLY A 161 22.83 17.98 -5.29
CA GLY A 161 21.86 17.47 -6.28
C GLY A 161 20.45 17.24 -5.76
N GLU A 162 20.22 17.38 -4.45
CA GLU A 162 18.91 17.13 -3.84
C GLU A 162 17.83 18.06 -4.39
N GLY A 163 16.85 17.55 -5.14
CA GLY A 163 15.80 18.36 -5.77
C GLY A 163 16.22 19.04 -7.07
N VAL A 164 17.44 18.81 -7.59
CA VAL A 164 17.83 19.28 -8.92
C VAL A 164 17.27 18.33 -9.98
N TRP A 165 16.57 18.87 -10.97
CA TRP A 165 15.95 18.08 -12.03
C TRP A 165 16.95 17.70 -13.11
N ARG A 166 16.86 16.46 -13.59
CA ARG A 166 17.57 15.97 -14.77
C ARG A 166 16.59 15.37 -15.77
N THR A 167 16.95 15.37 -17.04
CA THR A 167 16.20 14.64 -18.07
C THR A 167 16.33 13.14 -17.85
N LEU A 168 15.21 12.42 -17.88
CA LEU A 168 15.16 10.96 -17.91
C LEU A 168 14.86 10.46 -19.32
N VAL A 169 13.96 11.14 -20.04
CA VAL A 169 13.58 10.78 -21.41
C VAL A 169 13.47 12.05 -22.25
N SER A 170 14.12 12.01 -23.42
CA SER A 170 13.96 13.00 -24.47
C SER A 170 13.25 12.39 -25.67
N TYR A 171 12.36 13.14 -26.30
CA TYR A 171 11.72 12.78 -27.56
C TYR A 171 11.77 13.98 -28.51
N HIS A 172 12.30 13.77 -29.73
CA HIS A 172 12.60 14.85 -30.69
C HIS A 172 13.35 16.06 -30.09
N GLY A 173 14.29 15.79 -29.19
CA GLY A 173 15.10 16.83 -28.51
C GLY A 173 14.40 17.54 -27.34
N LEU A 174 13.15 17.23 -27.04
CA LEU A 174 12.42 17.78 -25.90
C LEU A 174 12.56 16.85 -24.67
N PRO A 175 13.00 17.34 -23.49
CA PRO A 175 13.06 16.54 -22.27
C PRO A 175 11.66 16.36 -21.66
N LEU A 176 10.93 15.36 -22.17
CA LEU A 176 9.52 15.13 -21.83
C LEU A 176 9.32 14.53 -20.44
N VAL A 177 10.31 13.78 -19.94
CA VAL A 177 10.32 13.23 -18.59
C VAL A 177 11.56 13.75 -17.88
N GLN A 178 11.35 14.41 -16.75
CA GLN A 178 12.41 14.86 -15.86
C GLN A 178 12.27 14.18 -14.49
N GLY A 179 13.37 13.98 -13.79
CA GLY A 179 13.39 13.33 -12.48
C GLY A 179 14.36 13.98 -11.51
N THR A 180 14.06 13.86 -10.23
CA THR A 180 14.93 14.27 -9.13
C THR A 180 14.77 13.36 -7.91
N TYR A 181 15.67 13.51 -6.94
CA TYR A 181 15.66 12.79 -5.67
C TYR A 181 15.74 13.79 -4.52
N VAL A 182 14.99 13.52 -3.45
CA VAL A 182 15.03 14.31 -2.21
C VAL A 182 14.95 13.41 -0.99
N ARG A 183 15.44 13.90 0.16
CA ARG A 183 15.07 13.29 1.44
C ARG A 183 13.62 13.65 1.77
N PRO A 184 12.83 12.69 2.25
CA PRO A 184 11.39 12.86 2.38
C PRO A 184 11.00 13.81 3.51
N ASP A 185 11.57 13.60 4.70
CA ASP A 185 11.35 14.41 5.90
C ASP A 185 12.55 14.33 6.85
N ALA A 186 12.58 15.22 7.85
CA ALA A 186 13.70 15.33 8.80
C ALA A 186 13.84 14.12 9.73
N GLU A 187 12.80 13.31 9.91
CA GLU A 187 12.82 12.10 10.75
C GLU A 187 13.43 10.94 9.97
N HIS A 188 13.13 10.80 8.67
CA HIS A 188 13.56 9.70 7.80
C HIS A 188 14.69 10.10 6.85
N SER A 189 15.70 10.82 7.37
CA SER A 189 16.80 11.42 6.60
C SER A 189 17.73 10.43 5.89
N SER A 190 17.67 9.14 6.24
CA SER A 190 18.41 8.06 5.58
C SER A 190 17.68 7.43 4.39
N TYR A 191 16.49 7.91 4.05
CA TYR A 191 15.73 7.48 2.88
C TYR A 191 15.71 8.55 1.79
N GLU A 192 15.54 8.13 0.54
CA GLU A 192 15.23 9.02 -0.57
C GLU A 192 13.81 8.78 -1.10
N ALA A 193 13.20 9.85 -1.60
CA ALA A 193 12.03 9.82 -2.44
C ALA A 193 12.41 10.29 -3.84
N ALA A 194 11.84 9.65 -4.85
CA ALA A 194 11.98 10.02 -6.25
C ALA A 194 10.76 10.82 -6.70
N VAL A 195 11.01 11.89 -7.44
CA VAL A 195 9.97 12.74 -8.01
C VAL A 195 10.20 12.82 -9.52
N ALA A 196 9.17 12.52 -10.30
CA ALA A 196 9.16 12.71 -11.74
C ALA A 196 8.19 13.82 -12.15
N TRP A 197 8.53 14.49 -13.24
CA TRP A 197 7.67 15.43 -13.94
C TRP A 197 7.54 14.99 -15.39
N ILE A 198 6.34 15.07 -15.93
CA ILE A 198 6.03 14.72 -17.33
C ILE A 198 5.32 15.90 -17.99
N SER A 199 5.81 16.32 -19.16
CA SER A 199 5.15 17.34 -19.97
C SER A 199 3.85 16.81 -20.55
N ALA A 200 2.70 17.24 -20.00
CA ALA A 200 1.41 16.71 -20.43
C ALA A 200 1.03 17.17 -21.84
N ALA A 201 1.48 18.35 -22.26
CA ALA A 201 1.22 18.89 -23.60
C ALA A 201 1.85 18.05 -24.75
N HIS A 202 2.88 17.26 -24.43
CA HIS A 202 3.64 16.44 -25.38
C HIS A 202 3.52 14.95 -25.07
N ALA A 203 2.49 14.56 -24.31
CA ALA A 203 2.27 13.19 -23.89
C ALA A 203 0.82 12.78 -24.09
N THR A 204 0.62 11.47 -24.23
CA THR A 204 -0.69 10.83 -24.23
C THR A 204 -0.70 9.71 -23.18
N PHE A 205 -1.82 9.55 -22.50
CA PHE A 205 -1.96 8.74 -21.29
C PHE A 205 -2.99 7.63 -21.49
N PHE A 206 -2.62 6.40 -21.16
CA PHE A 206 -3.47 5.22 -21.33
C PHE A 206 -3.56 4.44 -20.03
N LEU A 207 -4.79 4.22 -19.57
CA LEU A 207 -5.08 3.35 -18.44
C LEU A 207 -5.13 1.89 -18.91
N HIS A 208 -4.30 1.05 -18.33
CA HIS A 208 -4.31 -0.39 -18.53
C HIS A 208 -4.94 -1.08 -17.32
N PRO A 209 -5.87 -2.03 -17.52
CA PRO A 209 -6.42 -2.83 -16.43
C PRO A 209 -5.40 -3.87 -15.98
N GLY A 210 -5.42 -4.27 -14.72
CA GLY A 210 -4.70 -5.47 -14.30
C GLY A 210 -5.50 -6.74 -14.63
N PHE A 211 -4.80 -7.86 -14.80
CA PHE A 211 -5.48 -9.12 -15.11
C PHE A 211 -6.25 -9.70 -13.91
N ARG A 212 -5.92 -9.29 -12.68
CA ARG A 212 -6.68 -9.62 -11.46
C ARG A 212 -7.42 -8.42 -10.88
N GLU A 213 -6.80 -7.24 -10.88
CA GLU A 213 -7.37 -6.01 -10.32
C GLU A 213 -7.30 -4.89 -11.36
N PRO A 214 -8.44 -4.37 -11.85
CA PRO A 214 -9.82 -4.78 -11.54
C PRO A 214 -10.21 -6.17 -12.09
N GLY A 215 -9.39 -6.77 -12.97
CA GLY A 215 -9.66 -8.10 -13.52
C GLY A 215 -10.86 -8.14 -14.48
N GLY A 216 -11.30 -9.34 -14.85
CA GLY A 216 -12.31 -9.51 -15.90
C GLY A 216 -11.72 -9.37 -17.31
N SER A 217 -12.56 -9.05 -18.30
CA SER A 217 -12.15 -9.01 -19.72
C SER A 217 -12.21 -7.61 -20.30
N PHE A 218 -11.07 -6.97 -20.50
CA PHE A 218 -11.00 -5.67 -21.18
C PHE A 218 -10.44 -5.83 -22.59
N ALA A 219 -10.76 -4.88 -23.47
CA ALA A 219 -10.14 -4.81 -24.79
C ALA A 219 -8.67 -4.35 -24.68
N VAL A 220 -8.39 -3.43 -23.75
CA VAL A 220 -7.02 -3.03 -23.41
C VAL A 220 -6.34 -4.17 -22.65
N PRO A 221 -5.18 -4.66 -23.10
CA PRO A 221 -4.50 -5.76 -22.46
C PRO A 221 -3.84 -5.31 -21.14
N PRO A 222 -3.65 -6.22 -20.16
CA PRO A 222 -2.97 -5.94 -18.90
C PRO A 222 -1.45 -5.92 -19.05
N THR A 223 -0.94 -5.43 -20.17
CA THR A 223 0.46 -5.36 -20.53
C THR A 223 0.66 -4.28 -21.59
N ILE A 224 1.90 -3.91 -21.86
CA ILE A 224 2.29 -3.12 -23.03
C ILE A 224 2.83 -4.10 -24.09
N PRO A 225 2.01 -4.46 -25.11
CA PRO A 225 2.37 -5.49 -26.07
C PRO A 225 3.62 -5.13 -26.88
N VAL A 226 4.35 -6.15 -27.31
CA VAL A 226 5.36 -5.99 -28.36
C VAL A 226 4.69 -5.37 -29.59
N GLY A 227 5.35 -4.37 -30.20
CA GLY A 227 4.80 -3.60 -31.33
C GLY A 227 3.95 -2.40 -30.95
N GLN A 228 3.60 -2.22 -29.66
CA GLN A 228 2.88 -1.06 -29.13
C GLN A 228 3.73 -0.22 -28.16
N ARG A 229 5.06 -0.34 -28.22
CA ARG A 229 5.98 0.36 -27.31
C ARG A 229 6.64 1.59 -27.93
N THR A 230 6.46 1.82 -29.23
CA THR A 230 7.04 2.99 -29.90
C THR A 230 6.50 4.27 -29.29
N GLY A 231 7.41 5.13 -28.84
CA GLY A 231 7.08 6.38 -28.17
C GLY A 231 6.75 6.24 -26.68
N LEU A 232 6.81 5.04 -26.09
CA LEU A 232 6.62 4.87 -24.64
C LEU A 232 7.72 5.61 -23.87
N ILE A 233 7.33 6.47 -22.95
CA ILE A 233 8.25 7.32 -22.16
C ILE A 233 8.16 7.08 -20.66
N ALA A 234 6.99 6.67 -20.14
CA ALA A 234 6.82 6.42 -18.72
C ALA A 234 5.69 5.41 -18.41
N THR A 235 5.76 4.80 -17.23
CA THR A 235 4.64 4.07 -16.60
C THR A 235 4.61 4.27 -15.10
N TRP A 236 3.43 4.16 -14.49
CA TRP A 236 3.26 4.08 -13.03
C TRP A 236 2.13 3.15 -12.60
N ASN A 237 2.15 2.74 -11.33
CA ASN A 237 1.11 1.87 -10.76
C ASN A 237 -0.24 2.58 -10.62
N GLY A 238 -1.32 1.81 -10.64
CA GLY A 238 -2.66 2.28 -10.32
C GLY A 238 -2.91 2.55 -8.85
N GLY A 239 -4.19 2.73 -8.52
CA GLY A 239 -4.65 2.93 -7.14
C GLY A 239 -4.74 1.64 -6.32
N PHE A 240 -5.27 1.77 -5.11
CA PHE A 240 -5.60 0.63 -4.23
C PHE A 240 -6.57 -0.35 -4.91
N ARG A 241 -6.65 -1.59 -4.39
CA ARG A 241 -7.62 -2.59 -4.87
C ARG A 241 -9.05 -2.04 -4.88
N ILE A 242 -9.76 -2.35 -5.96
CA ILE A 242 -11.17 -2.00 -6.10
C ILE A 242 -12.03 -3.03 -5.35
N THR A 243 -11.68 -4.31 -5.49
CA THR A 243 -12.50 -5.46 -5.07
C THR A 243 -12.70 -5.58 -3.55
N ASP A 244 -11.73 -5.14 -2.75
CA ASP A 244 -11.84 -5.13 -1.27
C ASP A 244 -12.39 -3.80 -0.72
N GLY A 245 -12.73 -2.86 -1.60
CA GLY A 245 -13.28 -1.56 -1.26
C GLY A 245 -12.28 -0.56 -0.67
N THR A 246 -11.01 -0.92 -0.51
CA THR A 246 -9.99 -0.05 0.12
C THR A 246 -9.65 1.17 -0.73
N SER A 247 -9.82 1.08 -2.05
CA SER A 247 -9.73 2.24 -2.96
C SER A 247 -10.76 3.33 -2.67
N LYS A 248 -11.87 3.00 -1.99
CA LYS A 248 -13.00 3.91 -1.76
C LYS A 248 -13.51 4.61 -3.03
N GLY A 249 -13.33 4.00 -4.21
CA GLY A 249 -13.74 4.51 -5.51
C GLY A 249 -14.00 3.39 -6.52
N GLY A 250 -14.16 3.75 -7.79
CA GLY A 250 -14.37 2.82 -8.89
C GLY A 250 -13.29 2.90 -9.97
N PHE A 251 -13.39 1.96 -10.91
CA PHE A 251 -12.61 1.89 -12.14
C PHE A 251 -13.56 1.91 -13.34
N TYR A 252 -13.24 2.66 -14.38
CA TYR A 252 -13.94 2.65 -15.66
C TYR A 252 -12.91 2.61 -16.79
N LEU A 253 -13.15 1.78 -17.80
CA LEU A 253 -12.38 1.75 -19.03
C LEU A 253 -13.26 1.26 -20.19
N ASP A 254 -13.42 2.09 -21.22
CA ASP A 254 -14.13 1.79 -22.47
C ASP A 254 -15.50 1.12 -22.26
N GLY A 255 -16.36 1.74 -21.47
CA GLY A 255 -17.73 1.25 -21.22
C GLY A 255 -17.82 0.12 -20.18
N ARG A 256 -16.69 -0.36 -19.64
CA ARG A 256 -16.65 -1.33 -18.56
C ARG A 256 -16.31 -0.65 -17.25
N THR A 257 -16.91 -1.14 -16.17
CA THR A 257 -16.75 -0.59 -14.83
C THR A 257 -16.52 -1.70 -13.83
N ASP A 258 -15.62 -1.47 -12.88
CA ASP A 258 -15.50 -2.25 -11.65
C ASP A 258 -15.72 -1.31 -10.46
N SER A 259 -16.67 -1.67 -9.59
CA SER A 259 -17.25 -0.79 -8.55
C SER A 259 -17.83 0.53 -9.10
N THR A 260 -18.56 1.29 -8.28
CA THR A 260 -19.19 2.55 -8.72
C THR A 260 -18.22 3.72 -8.63
N LEU A 261 -18.17 4.57 -9.66
CA LEU A 261 -17.50 5.88 -9.57
C LEU A 261 -18.22 6.75 -8.54
N ARG A 262 -17.47 7.28 -7.56
CA ARG A 262 -18.03 8.01 -6.42
C ARG A 262 -17.74 9.50 -6.51
N ASP A 263 -18.75 10.32 -6.26
CA ASP A 263 -18.58 11.75 -6.07
C ASP A 263 -17.66 12.02 -4.86
N GLY A 264 -16.81 13.04 -4.98
CA GLY A 264 -15.83 13.37 -3.95
C GLY A 264 -14.52 12.58 -4.03
N ALA A 265 -14.49 11.45 -4.75
CA ALA A 265 -13.27 10.66 -4.89
C ALA A 265 -12.25 11.34 -5.82
N ALA A 266 -10.97 11.27 -5.45
CA ALA A 266 -9.91 11.69 -6.35
C ALA A 266 -9.82 10.73 -7.53
N SER A 267 -9.66 11.29 -8.72
CA SER A 267 -9.77 10.57 -9.99
C SER A 267 -8.68 10.99 -10.98
N GLU A 268 -7.98 10.02 -11.54
CA GLU A 268 -7.32 10.12 -12.85
C GLU A 268 -8.37 9.88 -13.93
N VAL A 269 -8.54 10.83 -14.85
CA VAL A 269 -9.52 10.75 -15.95
C VAL A 269 -8.79 10.86 -17.27
N PHE A 270 -8.94 9.83 -18.10
CA PHE A 270 -8.28 9.66 -19.39
C PHE A 270 -9.27 9.97 -20.51
N TYR A 271 -8.85 10.80 -21.45
CA TYR A 271 -9.69 11.30 -22.54
C TYR A 271 -9.28 10.72 -23.89
N ARG A 272 -10.24 10.71 -24.83
CA ARG A 272 -10.07 10.20 -26.19
C ARG A 272 -8.96 10.89 -26.98
N ASP A 273 -8.65 12.15 -26.66
CA ASP A 273 -7.55 12.92 -27.27
C ASP A 273 -6.18 12.57 -26.67
N GLY A 274 -6.13 11.61 -25.74
CA GLY A 274 -4.94 11.17 -25.03
C GLY A 274 -4.60 12.02 -23.82
N SER A 275 -5.33 13.10 -23.52
CA SER A 275 -5.07 13.92 -22.34
C SER A 275 -5.52 13.22 -21.05
N ILE A 276 -4.96 13.67 -19.92
CA ILE A 276 -5.34 13.23 -18.58
C ILE A 276 -5.74 14.45 -17.73
N ARG A 277 -6.71 14.27 -16.84
CA ARG A 277 -7.00 15.22 -15.75
C ARG A 277 -7.02 14.50 -14.42
N ILE A 278 -6.55 15.20 -13.39
CA ILE A 278 -6.60 14.74 -12.00
C ILE A 278 -7.45 15.71 -11.21
N GLY A 279 -8.43 15.20 -10.46
CA GLY A 279 -9.27 16.03 -9.62
C GLY A 279 -10.36 15.26 -8.88
N THR A 280 -11.21 15.99 -8.17
CA THR A 280 -12.34 15.43 -7.45
C THR A 280 -13.50 15.14 -8.41
N TRP A 281 -13.97 13.89 -8.42
CA TRP A 281 -15.13 13.48 -9.20
C TRP A 281 -16.40 14.22 -8.76
N GLY A 282 -17.17 14.69 -9.73
CA GLY A 282 -18.37 15.50 -9.51
C GLY A 282 -18.09 16.99 -9.28
N ARG A 283 -16.84 17.39 -9.00
CA ARG A 283 -16.43 18.80 -8.80
C ARG A 283 -15.55 19.32 -9.93
N ASP A 284 -14.41 18.66 -10.15
CA ASP A 284 -13.40 19.10 -11.13
C ASP A 284 -13.47 18.31 -12.43
N VAL A 285 -13.86 17.04 -12.31
CA VAL A 285 -13.96 16.07 -13.41
C VAL A 285 -15.25 15.28 -13.24
N ARG A 286 -15.85 14.87 -14.36
CA ARG A 286 -17.09 14.10 -14.40
C ARG A 286 -17.14 13.28 -15.67
N MET A 287 -18.07 12.35 -15.75
CA MET A 287 -18.28 11.57 -16.97
C MET A 287 -18.70 12.49 -18.12
N THR A 288 -18.07 12.33 -19.28
CA THR A 288 -18.44 12.95 -20.56
C THR A 288 -18.25 11.94 -21.69
N PRO A 289 -18.78 12.19 -22.91
CA PRO A 289 -18.55 11.30 -24.06
C PRO A 289 -17.07 11.14 -24.47
N ASP A 290 -16.21 12.05 -24.03
CA ASP A 290 -14.77 12.04 -24.33
C ASP A 290 -13.96 11.21 -23.31
N VAL A 291 -14.56 10.84 -22.18
CA VAL A 291 -13.90 10.02 -21.15
C VAL A 291 -13.81 8.57 -21.62
N VAL A 292 -12.59 8.06 -21.74
CA VAL A 292 -12.31 6.66 -22.09
C VAL A 292 -11.89 5.83 -20.88
N GLY A 293 -11.33 6.47 -19.84
CA GLY A 293 -10.92 5.79 -18.61
C GLY A 293 -11.09 6.66 -17.37
N VAL A 294 -11.40 6.05 -16.24
CA VAL A 294 -11.40 6.69 -14.91
C VAL A 294 -10.80 5.72 -13.91
N ARG A 295 -9.80 6.19 -13.17
CA ARG A 295 -9.26 5.47 -12.01
C ARG A 295 -9.39 6.33 -10.77
N GLN A 296 -10.20 5.87 -9.81
CA GLN A 296 -10.35 6.56 -8.53
C GLN A 296 -9.49 5.93 -7.45
N CYS A 297 -9.02 6.75 -6.50
CA CYS A 297 -8.35 6.26 -5.30
C CYS A 297 -8.46 7.31 -4.18
N LEU A 298 -9.24 6.99 -3.15
CA LEU A 298 -9.45 7.83 -1.95
C LEU A 298 -9.89 9.26 -2.32
N THR A 299 -9.42 10.26 -1.58
CA THR A 299 -9.67 11.70 -1.81
C THR A 299 -8.38 12.41 -2.20
N LEU A 300 -8.45 13.68 -2.61
CA LEU A 300 -7.26 14.47 -2.91
C LEU A 300 -6.45 14.70 -1.63
N MET A 301 -5.13 14.59 -1.73
CA MET A 301 -4.17 14.91 -0.67
C MET A 301 -3.67 16.36 -0.77
N VAL A 302 -3.64 16.89 -2.00
CA VAL A 302 -3.37 18.29 -2.30
C VAL A 302 -4.54 18.80 -3.11
N ASP A 303 -5.08 19.96 -2.74
CA ASP A 303 -6.19 20.61 -3.41
C ASP A 303 -5.98 22.14 -3.41
N GLY A 304 -6.07 22.76 -4.58
CA GLY A 304 -5.73 24.18 -4.76
C GLY A 304 -4.29 24.53 -4.31
N GLY A 305 -3.35 23.59 -4.41
CA GLY A 305 -1.97 23.77 -3.96
C GLY A 305 -1.78 23.75 -2.45
N ARG A 306 -2.80 23.31 -1.68
CA ARG A 306 -2.76 23.16 -0.22
C ARG A 306 -2.95 21.70 0.16
N LEU A 307 -2.30 21.26 1.22
CA LEU A 307 -2.59 19.95 1.81
C LEU A 307 -4.06 19.88 2.23
N ALA A 308 -4.66 18.70 2.06
CA ALA A 308 -6.01 18.42 2.52
C ALA A 308 -6.13 18.60 4.05
N GLY A 309 -7.27 19.11 4.52
CA GLY A 309 -7.48 19.39 5.95
C GLY A 309 -7.49 18.14 6.84
N ASP A 310 -7.70 16.97 6.24
CA ASP A 310 -7.75 15.66 6.87
C ASP A 310 -6.46 14.83 6.62
N ILE A 311 -5.37 15.45 6.15
CA ILE A 311 -4.13 14.76 5.78
C ILE A 311 -3.51 13.91 6.90
N ASP A 312 -3.72 14.31 8.16
CA ASP A 312 -3.23 13.60 9.35
C ASP A 312 -4.28 12.68 9.99
N VAL A 313 -5.49 12.60 9.44
CA VAL A 313 -6.54 11.73 9.97
C VAL A 313 -6.11 10.26 9.76
N PRO A 314 -5.99 9.46 10.83
CA PRO A 314 -5.62 8.06 10.71
C PRO A 314 -6.54 7.30 9.75
N TYR A 315 -5.97 6.42 8.92
CA TYR A 315 -6.69 5.58 7.95
C TYR A 315 -7.39 6.33 6.79
N GLN A 316 -7.26 7.66 6.71
CA GLN A 316 -7.87 8.43 5.64
C GLN A 316 -7.22 8.11 4.30
N TYR A 317 -5.88 8.11 4.28
CA TYR A 317 -5.03 7.86 3.11
C TYR A 317 -4.33 6.50 3.19
N GLY A 318 -5.09 5.44 3.48
CA GLY A 318 -4.59 4.07 3.62
C GLY A 318 -4.28 3.64 5.05
N TRP A 319 -3.99 2.35 5.26
CA TRP A 319 -3.84 1.78 6.59
C TRP A 319 -2.66 2.40 7.35
N ALA A 320 -2.95 3.01 8.51
CA ALA A 320 -1.96 3.69 9.34
C ALA A 320 -1.98 3.15 10.77
N TYR A 321 -0.96 2.38 11.16
CA TYR A 321 -0.74 2.01 12.56
C TYR A 321 -0.42 3.27 13.39
N GLN A 322 -1.21 3.54 14.45
CA GLN A 322 -1.10 4.71 15.33
C GLN A 322 -1.05 6.09 14.62
N GLY A 323 -1.61 6.20 13.42
CA GLY A 323 -1.65 7.46 12.67
C GLY A 323 -0.33 7.92 12.05
N LYS A 324 0.77 7.14 12.16
CA LYS A 324 2.10 7.49 11.63
C LYS A 324 2.83 6.29 11.01
N LYS A 325 2.17 5.58 10.09
CA LYS A 325 2.81 4.48 9.35
C LYS A 325 3.57 5.06 8.15
N TYR A 326 4.90 5.05 8.25
CA TYR A 326 5.81 5.39 7.16
C TYR A 326 6.08 4.13 6.34
N VAL A 327 5.63 4.10 5.10
CA VAL A 327 5.66 2.90 4.25
C VAL A 327 6.05 3.27 2.83
N GLU A 328 6.20 2.27 1.97
CA GLU A 328 6.30 2.49 0.55
C GLU A 328 5.00 3.14 0.05
N ARG A 329 5.08 4.34 -0.52
CA ARG A 329 3.91 5.02 -1.09
C ARG A 329 4.22 5.56 -2.47
N SER A 330 3.19 5.62 -3.32
CA SER A 330 3.19 6.45 -4.51
C SER A 330 2.01 7.41 -4.57
N GLY A 331 2.16 8.46 -5.36
CA GLY A 331 1.12 9.44 -5.62
C GLY A 331 1.31 10.12 -6.96
N VAL A 332 0.20 10.59 -7.52
CA VAL A 332 0.15 11.31 -8.79
C VAL A 332 -0.51 12.66 -8.58
N GLY A 333 0.02 13.69 -9.22
CA GLY A 333 -0.51 15.04 -9.16
C GLY A 333 -0.42 15.76 -10.48
N VAL A 334 -1.10 16.91 -10.55
CA VAL A 334 -1.11 17.81 -11.69
C VAL A 334 -0.70 19.21 -11.25
N THR A 335 0.19 19.84 -12.02
CA THR A 335 0.59 21.24 -11.81
C THR A 335 -0.48 22.21 -12.33
N ALA A 336 -0.33 23.50 -12.03
CA ALA A 336 -1.23 24.53 -12.56
C ALA A 336 -1.26 24.57 -14.11
N ASN A 337 -0.17 24.16 -14.76
CA ASN A 337 -0.03 24.15 -16.21
C ASN A 337 -0.52 22.85 -16.86
N GLY A 338 -1.01 21.88 -16.06
CA GLY A 338 -1.49 20.59 -16.55
C GLY A 338 -0.43 19.49 -16.62
N ASP A 339 0.84 19.78 -16.34
CA ASP A 339 1.89 18.75 -16.31
C ASP A 339 1.72 17.80 -15.12
N ILE A 340 2.21 16.56 -15.28
CA ILE A 340 2.03 15.49 -14.31
C ILE A 340 3.24 15.37 -13.40
N ILE A 341 2.98 15.16 -12.11
CA ILE A 341 3.97 14.86 -11.07
C ILE A 341 3.73 13.45 -10.57
N MET A 342 4.78 12.66 -10.47
CA MET A 342 4.78 11.37 -9.80
C MET A 342 5.75 11.40 -8.63
N VAL A 343 5.35 10.85 -7.49
CA VAL A 343 6.22 10.67 -6.33
C VAL A 343 6.18 9.21 -5.90
N VAL A 344 7.35 8.64 -5.64
CA VAL A 344 7.51 7.31 -5.02
C VAL A 344 8.57 7.38 -3.92
N GLY A 345 8.40 6.65 -2.83
CA GLY A 345 9.40 6.58 -1.76
C GLY A 345 9.13 5.43 -0.79
N GLN A 346 10.18 4.97 -0.11
CA GLN A 346 10.14 3.76 0.72
C GLN A 346 9.68 3.99 2.18
N ALA A 347 9.76 5.23 2.67
CA ALA A 347 9.39 5.57 4.04
C ALA A 347 8.60 6.88 4.07
N LEU A 348 7.35 6.84 3.58
CA LEU A 348 6.49 8.00 3.48
C LEU A 348 5.25 7.86 4.35
N SER A 349 4.91 8.92 5.09
CA SER A 349 3.57 9.12 5.62
C SER A 349 2.66 9.72 4.54
N ALA A 350 1.34 9.81 4.81
CA ALA A 350 0.42 10.53 3.94
C ALA A 350 0.82 12.01 3.79
N ARG A 351 1.12 12.67 4.92
CA ARG A 351 1.62 14.05 4.95
C ARG A 351 2.91 14.20 4.15
N THR A 352 3.91 13.36 4.39
CA THR A 352 5.19 13.44 3.69
C THR A 352 5.00 13.33 2.18
N LEU A 353 4.17 12.38 1.71
CA LEU A 353 3.84 12.26 0.28
C LEU A 353 3.17 13.53 -0.27
N ALA A 354 2.20 14.10 0.45
CA ALA A 354 1.50 15.31 0.02
C ALA A 354 2.41 16.55 -0.05
N GLU A 355 3.29 16.72 0.95
CA GLU A 355 4.27 17.81 0.99
C GLU A 355 5.26 17.70 -0.17
N LEU A 356 5.74 16.50 -0.49
CA LEU A 356 6.60 16.29 -1.66
C LEU A 356 5.90 16.62 -2.98
N MET A 357 4.63 16.22 -3.15
CA MET A 357 3.85 16.58 -4.34
C MET A 357 3.61 18.10 -4.42
N GLN A 358 3.35 18.75 -3.29
CA GLN A 358 3.20 20.22 -3.21
C GLN A 358 4.52 20.94 -3.55
N HIS A 359 5.65 20.51 -2.98
CA HIS A 359 6.99 21.05 -3.30
C HIS A 359 7.31 20.89 -4.79
N ALA A 360 6.90 19.76 -5.38
CA ALA A 360 7.03 19.52 -6.81
C ALA A 360 6.08 20.38 -7.67
N GLY A 361 5.21 21.19 -7.07
CA GLY A 361 4.32 22.13 -7.73
C GLY A 361 2.95 21.57 -8.11
N ALA A 362 2.54 20.42 -7.55
CA ALA A 362 1.20 19.90 -7.76
C ALA A 362 0.16 20.82 -7.10
N VAL A 363 -0.87 21.21 -7.86
CA VAL A 363 -2.02 21.96 -7.34
C VAL A 363 -3.17 21.04 -6.96
N ARG A 364 -3.23 19.84 -7.56
CA ARG A 364 -4.08 18.73 -7.14
C ARG A 364 -3.27 17.46 -7.16
N ALA A 365 -3.43 16.61 -6.15
CA ALA A 365 -2.73 15.34 -6.09
C ALA A 365 -3.51 14.30 -5.31
N MET A 366 -3.32 13.04 -5.66
CA MET A 366 -4.02 11.89 -5.09
C MET A 366 -3.05 10.75 -4.76
N PRO A 367 -3.38 9.91 -3.76
CA PRO A 367 -2.59 8.74 -3.46
C PRO A 367 -2.80 7.69 -4.54
N LEU A 368 -1.77 6.89 -4.75
CA LEU A 368 -1.85 5.64 -5.49
C LEU A 368 -1.62 4.48 -4.51
N ASP A 369 -1.45 3.28 -5.05
CA ASP A 369 -1.16 2.09 -4.25
C ASP A 369 0.06 2.25 -3.33
N MET A 370 0.08 1.46 -2.25
CA MET A 370 1.10 1.51 -1.21
C MET A 370 1.52 0.11 -0.76
N ASN A 371 2.62 0.07 -0.01
CA ASN A 371 3.25 -1.11 0.59
C ASN A 371 3.96 -2.03 -0.42
N GLY A 372 5.16 -2.46 -0.03
CA GLY A 372 5.94 -3.46 -0.76
C GLY A 372 6.16 -3.08 -2.22
N ALA A 373 5.84 -4.00 -3.12
CA ALA A 373 6.12 -3.95 -4.55
C ALA A 373 5.18 -3.07 -5.40
N TRP A 374 4.10 -2.50 -4.83
CA TRP A 374 3.08 -1.83 -5.64
C TRP A 374 3.51 -0.45 -6.16
N PRO A 375 4.07 0.45 -5.32
CA PRO A 375 4.60 1.73 -5.78
C PRO A 375 5.60 1.54 -6.92
N SER A 376 5.39 2.24 -8.03
CA SER A 376 6.31 2.18 -9.16
C SER A 376 6.23 3.42 -10.02
N PHE A 377 7.40 3.84 -10.51
CA PHE A 377 7.53 4.75 -11.64
C PHE A 377 8.72 4.30 -12.47
N MET A 378 8.48 4.11 -13.76
CA MET A 378 9.52 3.76 -14.72
C MET A 378 9.61 4.82 -15.81
N SER A 379 10.84 5.11 -16.22
CA SER A 379 11.14 5.84 -17.45
C SER A 379 11.62 4.88 -18.53
N TYR A 380 11.34 5.18 -19.80
CA TYR A 380 11.65 4.31 -20.93
C TYR A 380 12.62 4.99 -21.89
N ASP A 381 13.82 4.42 -22.05
CA ASP A 381 14.85 4.93 -22.94
C ASP A 381 14.80 4.24 -24.31
N ALA A 382 14.36 5.00 -25.32
CA ALA A 382 14.21 4.57 -26.69
C ALA A 382 15.48 4.73 -27.55
N SER A 383 16.59 5.23 -27.00
CA SER A 383 17.79 5.61 -27.78
C SER A 383 18.44 4.43 -28.52
N ALA A 384 18.44 3.24 -27.91
CA ALA A 384 19.00 2.04 -28.51
C ALA A 384 18.00 1.31 -29.43
N ASN A 385 16.73 1.23 -29.02
CA ASN A 385 15.67 0.58 -29.79
C ASN A 385 14.33 1.31 -29.58
N PRO A 386 13.91 2.15 -30.54
CA PRO A 386 12.64 2.86 -30.43
C PRO A 386 11.38 1.99 -30.40
N ALA A 387 11.46 0.74 -30.87
CA ALA A 387 10.35 -0.21 -30.85
C ALA A 387 10.29 -1.04 -29.57
N ASP A 388 11.35 -1.02 -28.76
CA ASP A 388 11.45 -1.73 -27.48
C ASP A 388 12.33 -0.92 -26.50
N PRO A 389 11.82 0.21 -26.00
CA PRO A 389 12.61 1.10 -25.16
C PRO A 389 12.96 0.42 -23.84
N LYS A 390 14.15 0.69 -23.33
CA LYS A 390 14.67 0.07 -22.11
C LYS A 390 14.01 0.72 -20.88
N PRO A 391 13.27 -0.03 -20.04
CA PRO A 391 12.71 0.50 -18.82
C PRO A 391 13.79 0.69 -17.74
N THR A 392 13.62 1.71 -16.91
CA THR A 392 14.43 1.95 -15.70
C THR A 392 13.52 2.35 -14.55
N ASN A 393 13.61 1.65 -13.42
CA ASN A 393 12.99 2.06 -12.16
C ASN A 393 13.69 3.31 -11.63
N MET A 394 12.93 4.33 -11.23
CA MET A 394 13.53 5.45 -10.50
C MET A 394 13.94 5.05 -9.08
N LEU A 395 13.09 4.28 -8.39
CA LEU A 395 13.42 3.58 -7.15
C LEU A 395 12.95 2.13 -7.26
N ASP A 396 13.74 1.24 -6.65
CA ASP A 396 13.45 -0.19 -6.62
C ASP A 396 12.63 -0.55 -5.38
N PHE A 397 11.54 -1.27 -5.60
CA PHE A 397 10.61 -1.77 -4.59
C PHE A 397 10.48 -3.31 -4.65
N GLY A 398 11.39 -3.98 -5.36
CA GLY A 398 11.43 -5.44 -5.51
C GLY A 398 10.89 -5.98 -6.85
N GLU A 399 10.31 -5.11 -7.68
CA GLU A 399 9.78 -5.47 -8.99
C GLU A 399 10.70 -5.03 -10.13
N ALA A 400 10.86 -5.90 -11.12
CA ALA A 400 11.64 -5.60 -12.30
C ALA A 400 11.05 -4.42 -13.10
N ALA A 401 11.91 -3.56 -13.65
CA ALA A 401 11.49 -2.38 -14.39
C ALA A 401 10.64 -2.72 -15.65
N ASP A 402 10.78 -3.93 -16.17
CA ASP A 402 10.02 -4.43 -17.32
C ASP A 402 8.72 -5.17 -16.92
N ARG A 403 8.21 -5.01 -15.69
CA ARG A 403 6.99 -5.71 -15.23
C ARG A 403 5.77 -5.47 -16.12
N TYR A 404 5.64 -4.28 -16.71
CA TYR A 404 4.52 -3.94 -17.61
C TYR A 404 4.71 -4.44 -19.05
N TYR A 405 5.87 -5.00 -19.40
CA TYR A 405 6.07 -5.73 -20.67
C TYR A 405 5.52 -7.15 -20.64
N THR A 406 5.08 -7.58 -19.47
CA THR A 406 4.34 -8.82 -19.22
C THR A 406 2.98 -8.50 -18.60
N GLN A 407 2.17 -9.52 -18.34
CA GLN A 407 0.87 -9.31 -17.68
C GLN A 407 1.07 -8.75 -16.26
N ALA A 408 0.44 -7.61 -16.00
CA ALA A 408 0.43 -6.91 -14.72
C ALA A 408 -0.80 -7.32 -13.91
N THR A 409 -0.59 -7.67 -12.64
CA THR A 409 -1.65 -8.10 -11.73
C THR A 409 -2.66 -7.01 -11.45
N ARG A 410 -2.16 -5.78 -11.21
CA ARG A 410 -2.95 -4.58 -10.95
C ARG A 410 -2.89 -3.61 -12.12
N ASP A 411 -3.86 -2.70 -12.15
CA ASP A 411 -3.93 -1.63 -13.13
C ASP A 411 -2.71 -0.70 -13.07
N PHE A 412 -2.41 -0.05 -14.19
CA PHE A 412 -1.29 0.85 -14.34
C PHE A 412 -1.56 1.86 -15.46
N VAL A 413 -0.73 2.90 -15.52
CA VAL A 413 -0.80 3.90 -16.59
C VAL A 413 0.43 3.81 -17.46
N ALA A 414 0.24 3.86 -18.79
CA ALA A 414 1.29 4.00 -19.78
C ALA A 414 1.24 5.38 -20.42
N VAL A 415 2.42 5.96 -20.67
CA VAL A 415 2.56 7.30 -21.25
C VAL A 415 3.42 7.26 -22.50
N TYR A 416 2.90 7.85 -23.56
CA TYR A 416 3.56 7.92 -24.86
C TYR A 416 3.83 9.37 -25.23
N ALA A 417 4.96 9.63 -25.85
CA ALA A 417 5.25 10.92 -26.45
C ALA A 417 4.29 11.21 -27.63
N LYS A 418 3.90 12.48 -27.77
CA LYS A 418 3.00 12.98 -28.81
C LYS A 418 3.75 13.68 -29.93
#